data_AF-A0A1J3EJI0-F1
#
_entry.id   AF-A0A1J3EJI0-F1
#
_cell.length_a   1.000
_cell.length_b   1.000
_cell.length_c   1.000
_cell.angle_alpha   90.00
_cell.angle_beta   90.00
_cell.angle_gamma   90.00
#
_symmetry.space_group_name_H-M   'P 1'
#
loop_
_entity.id
_entity.type
_entity.pdbx_description
1 polymer ?
#
loop_
_entity_poly.entity_id
_entity_poly.type
_entity_poly.pdbx_seq_one_letter_code
_entity_poly.pdbx_strand_id
1 'polypeptide(L)'
;CKAIPVFNNLTHLTIETDQDVDWESMPNLLKNCPILETLVFEGLHYGDTNQCMDDDYRFKDTNKCFETGADRCVCKPWHGTPIWLSSSPVKILKVLKFGEITNYKDDMDKQTDLIRYFVETMPNLEQVILYYDTPLDGDLSIVSTGFQMLEKVASTKCKIQVISDDISFSSTVHSSSSTNGLTFFKNTFPV
;
A
#
# COMPACT_ATOMS: atom_id res chain seq x y z
N CYS A 1 19.56 19.35 -9.95
CA CYS A 1 19.66 17.96 -9.48
C CYS A 1 20.25 17.08 -10.57
N LYS A 2 20.97 16.01 -10.21
CA LYS A 2 21.38 14.99 -11.18
C LYS A 2 20.18 14.08 -11.46
N ALA A 3 20.03 13.64 -12.71
CA ALA A 3 18.99 12.68 -13.07
C ALA A 3 19.23 11.35 -12.36
N ILE A 4 18.16 10.68 -11.93
CA ILE A 4 18.23 9.31 -11.42
C ILE A 4 18.70 8.43 -12.58
N PRO A 5 19.72 7.57 -12.40
CA PRO A 5 20.17 6.65 -13.45
C PRO A 5 19.10 5.58 -13.73
N VAL A 6 19.20 4.96 -14.90
CA VAL A 6 18.35 3.81 -15.26
C VAL A 6 19.00 2.53 -14.73
N PHE A 7 18.21 1.71 -14.03
CA PHE A 7 18.65 0.45 -13.44
C PHE A 7 18.14 -0.74 -14.27
N ASN A 8 18.77 -0.98 -15.43
CA ASN A 8 18.31 -1.96 -16.42
C ASN A 8 18.23 -3.41 -15.92
N ASN A 9 18.95 -3.76 -14.85
CA ASN A 9 19.05 -5.12 -14.33
C ASN A 9 18.47 -5.27 -12.91
N LEU A 10 17.82 -4.24 -12.38
CA LEU A 10 17.29 -4.26 -11.01
C LEU A 10 15.93 -4.97 -10.98
N THR A 11 15.92 -6.18 -10.42
CA THR A 11 14.70 -7.00 -10.26
C THR A 11 14.08 -6.89 -8.87
N HIS A 12 14.85 -6.46 -7.86
CA HIS A 12 14.41 -6.29 -6.49
C HIS A 12 14.86 -4.94 -5.95
N LEU A 13 13.93 -4.19 -5.35
CA LEU A 13 14.18 -2.89 -4.75
C LEU A 13 13.55 -2.87 -3.35
N THR A 14 14.34 -2.48 -2.36
CA THR A 14 13.87 -2.20 -1.00
C THR A 14 13.99 -0.71 -0.72
N ILE A 15 12.94 -0.12 -0.15
CA ILE A 15 12.86 1.29 0.21
C ILE A 15 12.46 1.38 1.68
N GLU A 16 13.30 2.01 2.48
CA GLU A 16 12.93 2.45 3.82
C GLU A 16 12.18 3.78 3.69
N THR A 17 10.99 3.85 4.28
CA THR A 17 10.16 5.05 4.27
C THR A 17 10.32 5.80 5.57
N ASP A 18 10.16 7.12 5.53
CA ASP A 18 10.28 7.97 6.70
C ASP A 18 9.14 9.01 6.70
N GLN A 19 8.65 9.35 7.88
CA GLN A 19 7.55 10.30 8.07
C GLN A 19 7.90 11.74 7.67
N ASP A 20 9.18 12.08 7.64
CA ASP A 20 9.69 13.40 7.29
C ASP A 20 10.12 13.48 5.81
N VAL A 21 9.95 12.39 5.04
CA VAL A 21 10.40 12.28 3.65
C VAL A 21 9.22 12.03 2.70
N ASP A 22 9.00 12.98 1.81
CA ASP A 22 7.98 12.88 0.77
C ASP A 22 8.38 11.90 -0.34
N TRP A 23 7.37 11.28 -0.95
CA TRP A 23 7.54 10.30 -2.02
C TRP A 23 7.70 10.93 -3.41
N GLU A 24 8.03 12.22 -3.53
CA GLU A 24 8.17 12.92 -4.82
C GLU A 24 9.13 12.21 -5.79
N SER A 25 10.15 11.52 -5.26
CA SER A 25 11.15 10.81 -6.06
C SER A 25 10.74 9.39 -6.47
N MET A 26 9.75 8.78 -5.80
CA MET A 26 9.31 7.41 -6.06
C MET A 26 8.84 7.17 -7.51
N PRO A 27 8.00 8.05 -8.11
CA PRO A 27 7.62 7.93 -9.51
C PRO A 27 8.80 7.79 -10.47
N ASN A 28 9.81 8.65 -10.29
CA ASN A 28 10.97 8.70 -11.17
C ASN A 28 11.91 7.50 -10.92
N LEU A 29 12.04 7.07 -9.66
CA LEU A 29 12.81 5.89 -9.29
C LEU A 29 12.23 4.63 -9.94
N LEU A 30 10.93 4.38 -9.79
CA LEU A 30 10.30 3.17 -10.30
C LEU A 30 10.21 3.14 -11.83
N LYS A 31 10.02 4.30 -12.48
CA LYS A 31 10.10 4.41 -13.95
C LYS A 31 11.48 4.03 -14.50
N ASN A 32 12.53 4.20 -13.71
CA ASN A 32 13.91 3.85 -14.07
C ASN A 32 14.28 2.39 -13.78
N CYS A 33 13.33 1.56 -13.31
CA CYS A 33 13.54 0.14 -13.01
C CYS A 33 12.65 -0.73 -13.92
N PRO A 34 12.96 -0.86 -15.23
CA PRO A 34 12.05 -1.41 -16.23
C PRO A 34 11.75 -2.91 -16.09
N ILE A 35 12.53 -3.64 -15.30
CA ILE A 35 12.34 -5.09 -15.06
C ILE A 35 12.12 -5.41 -13.57
N LEU A 36 11.72 -4.42 -12.78
CA LEU A 36 11.53 -4.59 -11.35
C LEU A 36 10.39 -5.60 -11.08
N GLU A 37 10.70 -6.72 -10.44
CA GLU A 37 9.73 -7.76 -10.13
C GLU A 37 9.23 -7.67 -8.69
N THR A 38 10.11 -7.30 -7.75
CA THR A 38 9.76 -7.16 -6.33
C THR A 38 10.06 -5.76 -5.83
N LEU A 39 9.05 -5.16 -5.20
CA LEU A 39 9.17 -3.92 -4.44
C LEU A 39 8.93 -4.23 -2.96
N VAL A 40 9.88 -3.85 -2.11
CA VAL A 40 9.79 -4.00 -0.66
C VAL A 40 9.80 -2.61 -0.02
N PHE A 41 8.85 -2.37 0.88
CA PHE A 41 8.85 -1.21 1.76
C PHE A 41 9.19 -1.63 3.18
N GLU A 42 10.11 -0.92 3.82
CA GLU A 42 10.35 -1.01 5.27
C GLU A 42 9.61 0.16 5.92
N GLY A 43 8.51 -0.15 6.61
CA GLY A 43 7.49 0.84 6.96
C GLY A 43 6.72 1.33 5.73
N LEU A 44 5.54 1.91 5.93
CA LEU A 44 4.74 2.50 4.86
C LEU A 44 4.30 3.92 5.24
N HIS A 45 5.29 4.77 5.51
CA HIS A 45 5.10 6.16 5.93
C HIS A 45 4.99 7.08 4.71
N TYR A 46 4.05 8.03 4.76
CA TYR A 46 3.86 9.05 3.74
C TYR A 46 3.75 10.43 4.41
N GLY A 47 4.83 11.21 4.36
CA GLY A 47 5.01 12.43 5.15
C GLY A 47 3.97 13.53 4.90
N ASP A 48 3.49 13.63 3.67
CA ASP A 48 2.48 14.63 3.26
C ASP A 48 1.06 14.32 3.81
N THR A 49 0.85 13.17 4.49
CA THR A 49 -0.40 12.95 5.25
C THR A 49 -0.47 13.69 6.61
N ASN A 50 0.64 14.28 7.08
CA ASN A 50 0.71 14.95 8.38
C ASN A 50 0.12 16.37 8.36
N GLN A 51 0.09 17.01 7.19
CA GLN A 51 -0.38 18.40 7.02
C GLN A 51 -1.83 18.48 6.54
N CYS A 52 -2.49 17.35 6.36
CA CYS A 52 -3.86 17.27 5.84
C CYS A 52 -4.97 17.73 6.79
N MET A 53 -4.63 17.96 8.04
CA MET A 53 -5.50 18.59 9.04
C MET A 53 -5.24 20.10 9.17
N ASP A 54 -4.26 20.64 8.42
CA ASP A 54 -3.96 22.07 8.40
C ASP A 54 -4.83 22.73 7.33
N ASP A 55 -5.76 23.60 7.78
CA ASP A 55 -6.72 24.31 6.93
C ASP A 55 -6.06 25.18 5.85
N ASP A 56 -4.80 25.60 6.07
CA ASP A 56 -4.03 26.42 5.15
C ASP A 56 -3.16 25.58 4.19
N TYR A 57 -3.09 24.26 4.41
CA TYR A 57 -2.33 23.35 3.56
C TYR A 57 -3.01 23.16 2.20
N ARG A 58 -2.32 23.60 1.14
CA ARG A 58 -2.75 23.39 -0.24
C ARG A 58 -1.91 22.30 -0.87
N PHE A 59 -2.56 21.15 -1.12
CA PHE A 59 -1.94 20.03 -1.80
C PHE A 59 -1.35 20.47 -3.14
N LYS A 60 -0.06 20.21 -3.35
CA LYS A 60 0.67 20.76 -4.50
C LYS A 60 0.18 20.22 -5.85
N ASP A 61 -0.44 19.04 -5.90
CA ASP A 61 -0.86 18.43 -7.16
C ASP A 61 -2.24 17.73 -7.07
N THR A 62 -3.30 18.42 -7.53
CA THR A 62 -4.54 17.86 -8.12
C THR A 62 -5.70 17.34 -7.26
N ASN A 63 -5.63 17.22 -5.94
CA ASN A 63 -6.84 16.87 -5.16
C ASN A 63 -7.44 18.10 -4.46
N LYS A 64 -8.67 18.45 -4.84
CA LYS A 64 -9.48 19.46 -4.14
C LYS A 64 -9.82 18.95 -2.74
N CYS A 65 -8.99 19.25 -1.75
CA CYS A 65 -9.50 19.42 -0.40
C CYS A 65 -10.24 20.76 -0.42
N PHE A 66 -11.58 20.73 -0.44
CA PHE A 66 -12.56 21.81 -0.20
C PHE A 66 -13.79 21.54 -1.07
N GLU A 67 -14.55 20.50 -0.75
CA GLU A 67 -16.00 20.56 -0.96
C GLU A 67 -16.60 21.17 0.28
N THR A 68 -17.25 22.33 0.13
CA THR A 68 -17.93 23.04 1.22
C THR A 68 -18.92 22.11 1.91
N GLY A 69 -18.68 21.75 3.17
CA GLY A 69 -19.60 20.96 4.01
C GLY A 69 -19.12 19.58 4.44
N ALA A 70 -17.88 19.17 4.15
CA ALA A 70 -17.29 17.95 4.72
C ALA A 70 -16.45 18.27 5.98
N ASP A 71 -16.73 17.59 7.09
CA ASP A 71 -16.11 17.84 8.42
C ASP A 71 -14.63 17.46 8.53
N ARG A 72 -14.00 16.92 7.47
CA ARG A 72 -12.55 16.61 7.41
C ARG A 72 -12.14 16.24 5.99
N CYS A 73 -11.10 16.88 5.44
CA CYS A 73 -10.52 16.39 4.19
C CYS A 73 -9.70 15.12 4.49
N VAL A 74 -10.06 13.98 3.88
CA VAL A 74 -9.16 12.83 3.83
C VAL A 74 -8.30 13.02 2.59
N CYS A 75 -7.16 13.71 2.72
CA CYS A 75 -6.20 13.77 1.64
C CYS A 75 -5.81 12.34 1.26
N LYS A 76 -6.02 12.00 -0.01
CA LYS A 76 -5.41 10.82 -0.63
C LYS A 76 -4.34 11.32 -1.58
N PRO A 77 -3.17 11.72 -1.08
CA PRO A 77 -2.16 12.41 -1.88
C PRO A 77 -1.63 11.54 -3.03
N TRP A 78 -1.69 10.22 -2.88
CA TRP A 78 -1.43 9.23 -3.92
C TRP A 78 -2.51 9.12 -5.02
N HIS A 79 -3.73 9.64 -4.84
CA HIS A 79 -4.74 9.65 -5.91
C HIS A 79 -4.47 10.73 -6.98
N GLY A 80 -3.75 11.80 -6.62
CA GLY A 80 -3.45 12.93 -7.52
C GLY A 80 -2.23 12.71 -8.44
N THR A 81 -1.39 11.71 -8.13
CA THR A 81 -0.08 11.54 -8.76
C THR A 81 0.27 10.04 -8.74
N PRO A 82 0.86 9.43 -9.79
CA PRO A 82 0.65 9.37 -11.25
C PRO A 82 0.41 7.94 -11.81
N ILE A 83 -0.04 7.90 -13.06
CA ILE A 83 -0.27 6.76 -13.99
C ILE A 83 0.85 5.67 -14.02
N TRP A 84 2.05 5.87 -13.48
CA TRP A 84 3.17 4.92 -13.63
C TRP A 84 3.00 3.58 -12.93
N LEU A 85 2.16 3.49 -11.89
CA LEU A 85 1.83 2.20 -11.26
C LEU A 85 1.16 1.26 -12.26
N SER A 86 0.33 1.81 -13.16
CA SER A 86 -0.31 1.06 -14.24
C SER A 86 0.67 0.48 -15.26
N SER A 87 1.85 1.09 -15.39
CA SER A 87 2.94 0.60 -16.26
C SER A 87 4.01 -0.19 -15.50
N SER A 88 3.82 -0.40 -14.19
CA SER A 88 4.84 -1.04 -13.36
C SER A 88 4.98 -2.53 -13.69
N PRO A 89 6.21 -3.05 -13.85
CA PRO A 89 6.48 -4.47 -14.05
C PRO A 89 6.38 -5.30 -12.75
N VAL A 90 6.18 -4.66 -11.60
CA VAL A 90 6.21 -5.30 -10.28
C VAL A 90 5.13 -6.36 -10.16
N LYS A 91 5.54 -7.54 -9.71
CA LYS A 91 4.71 -8.72 -9.46
C LYS A 91 4.51 -8.99 -7.98
N ILE A 92 5.50 -8.64 -7.15
CA ILE A 92 5.47 -8.90 -5.71
C ILE A 92 5.68 -7.57 -4.97
N LEU A 93 4.70 -7.19 -4.17
CA LEU A 93 4.80 -6.09 -3.22
C LEU A 93 4.95 -6.66 -1.81
N LYS A 94 5.97 -6.23 -1.08
CA LYS A 94 6.13 -6.56 0.34
C LYS A 94 6.13 -5.29 1.16
N VAL A 95 5.44 -5.29 2.28
CA VAL A 95 5.51 -4.22 3.28
C VAL A 95 5.91 -4.84 4.60
N LEU A 96 7.10 -4.48 5.06
CA LEU A 96 7.60 -4.83 6.38
C LEU A 96 7.08 -3.79 7.38
N LYS A 97 6.88 -4.23 8.62
CA LYS A 97 6.38 -3.37 9.70
C LYS A 97 5.05 -2.67 9.37
N PHE A 98 4.20 -3.38 8.63
CA PHE A 98 2.87 -2.90 8.32
C PHE A 98 2.12 -2.71 9.64
N GLY A 99 1.61 -1.50 9.81
CA GLY A 99 0.90 -1.09 11.01
C GLY A 99 1.73 -0.68 12.21
N GLU A 100 3.04 -0.50 12.06
CA GLU A 100 3.86 0.21 13.04
C GLU A 100 3.28 1.63 13.23
N ILE A 101 2.62 1.85 14.37
CA ILE A 101 1.99 3.13 14.72
C ILE A 101 3.10 4.05 15.23
N THR A 102 3.41 5.11 14.46
CA THR A 102 4.55 5.96 14.77
C THR A 102 4.20 7.16 15.63
N ASN A 103 2.94 7.64 15.66
CA ASN A 103 2.39 8.54 16.70
C ASN A 103 0.92 8.97 16.49
N TYR A 104 0.23 8.60 15.39
CA TYR A 104 -1.12 9.07 15.09
C TYR A 104 -2.14 7.92 14.95
N LYS A 105 -3.37 8.17 15.41
CA LYS A 105 -4.46 7.16 15.46
C LYS A 105 -4.92 6.68 14.07
N ASP A 106 -4.64 7.42 13.01
CA ASP A 106 -5.15 7.15 11.65
C ASP A 106 -4.08 6.52 10.73
N ASP A 107 -2.91 6.13 11.27
CA ASP A 107 -1.78 5.60 10.48
C ASP A 107 -2.12 4.27 9.80
N MET A 108 -2.87 3.40 10.48
CA MET A 108 -3.33 2.12 9.94
C MET A 108 -4.25 2.27 8.72
N ASP A 109 -5.20 3.19 8.81
CA ASP A 109 -6.19 3.43 7.75
C ASP A 109 -5.51 3.99 6.51
N LYS A 110 -4.56 4.92 6.71
CA LYS A 110 -3.74 5.47 5.62
C LYS A 110 -2.89 4.39 4.93
N GLN A 111 -2.21 3.55 5.71
CA GLN A 111 -1.43 2.43 5.15
C GLN A 111 -2.33 1.45 4.38
N THR A 112 -3.51 1.14 4.91
CA THR A 112 -4.49 0.28 4.26
C THR A 112 -4.99 0.87 2.94
N ASP A 113 -5.28 2.17 2.91
CA ASP A 113 -5.68 2.88 1.70
C ASP A 113 -4.57 2.92 0.64
N LEU A 114 -3.31 3.02 1.04
CA LEU A 114 -2.15 2.90 0.13
C LEU A 114 -2.06 1.51 -0.49
N ILE A 115 -2.21 0.45 0.31
CA ILE A 115 -2.24 -0.92 -0.21
C ILE A 115 -3.40 -1.10 -1.19
N ARG A 116 -4.59 -0.60 -0.85
CA ARG A 116 -5.74 -0.60 -1.77
C ARG A 116 -5.37 0.07 -3.09
N TYR A 117 -4.77 1.25 -3.03
CA TYR A 117 -4.36 1.98 -4.22
C TYR A 117 -3.36 1.20 -5.09
N PHE A 118 -2.36 0.53 -4.50
CA PHE A 118 -1.44 -0.32 -5.26
C PHE A 118 -2.16 -1.49 -5.94
N VAL A 119 -3.05 -2.18 -5.22
CA VAL A 119 -3.79 -3.33 -5.74
C VAL A 119 -4.77 -2.91 -6.85
N GLU A 120 -5.36 -1.73 -6.75
CA GLU A 120 -6.27 -1.16 -7.75
C GLU A 120 -5.55 -0.62 -9.00
N THR A 121 -4.24 -0.33 -8.91
CA THR A 121 -3.51 0.38 -9.96
C THR A 121 -2.43 -0.47 -10.64
N MET A 122 -1.87 -1.50 -10.00
CA MET A 122 -0.77 -2.31 -10.54
C MET A 122 -1.27 -3.59 -11.25
N PRO A 123 -1.33 -3.63 -12.59
CA PRO A 123 -1.96 -4.73 -13.34
C PRO A 123 -1.16 -6.03 -13.35
N ASN A 124 0.14 -5.97 -13.06
CA ASN A 124 1.02 -7.15 -13.03
C ASN A 124 1.18 -7.75 -11.63
N LEU A 125 0.51 -7.19 -10.63
CA LEU A 125 0.67 -7.61 -9.24
C LEU A 125 0.10 -9.03 -9.05
N GLU A 126 0.95 -9.96 -8.62
CA GLU A 126 0.59 -11.36 -8.36
C GLU A 126 0.48 -11.60 -6.85
N GLN A 127 1.25 -10.88 -6.04
CA GLN A 127 1.27 -11.08 -4.59
C GLN A 127 1.55 -9.78 -3.85
N VAL A 128 0.77 -9.55 -2.78
CA VAL A 128 1.05 -8.57 -1.73
C VAL A 128 1.31 -9.33 -0.45
N ILE A 129 2.42 -9.02 0.23
CA ILE A 129 2.77 -9.62 1.51
C ILE A 129 2.95 -8.50 2.53
N LEU A 130 2.07 -8.46 3.52
CA LEU A 130 2.12 -7.49 4.61
C LEU A 130 2.64 -8.21 5.85
N TYR A 131 3.77 -7.78 6.38
CA TYR A 131 4.30 -8.26 7.66
C TYR A 131 3.82 -7.31 8.75
N TYR A 132 2.89 -7.79 9.57
CA TYR A 132 2.19 -7.05 10.61
C TYR A 132 3.03 -7.05 11.89
N ASP A 133 3.38 -5.86 12.40
CA ASP A 133 4.32 -5.69 13.54
C ASP A 133 3.62 -5.03 14.76
N THR A 134 2.35 -5.39 15.03
CA THR A 134 1.60 -4.83 16.17
C THR A 134 1.05 -5.93 17.09
N PRO A 135 1.03 -5.68 18.42
CA PRO A 135 0.65 -6.66 19.44
C PRO A 135 -0.87 -6.81 19.64
N LEU A 136 -1.73 -6.15 18.84
CA LEU A 136 -3.19 -6.16 19.05
C LEU A 136 -3.91 -7.05 18.03
N ASP A 137 -4.21 -8.28 18.45
CA ASP A 137 -4.88 -9.35 17.67
C ASP A 137 -6.25 -8.93 17.07
N GLY A 138 -6.89 -7.90 17.62
CA GLY A 138 -8.15 -7.35 17.12
C GLY A 138 -8.06 -6.69 15.74
N ASP A 139 -6.96 -6.01 15.45
CA ASP A 139 -6.79 -5.18 14.25
C ASP A 139 -6.50 -6.03 13.01
N LEU A 140 -5.90 -7.21 13.19
CA LEU A 140 -5.55 -8.13 12.11
C LEU A 140 -6.78 -8.70 11.39
N SER A 141 -7.84 -9.01 12.15
CA SER A 141 -9.12 -9.48 11.60
C SER A 141 -9.81 -8.42 10.74
N ILE A 142 -9.67 -7.15 11.13
CA ILE A 142 -10.25 -5.98 10.44
C ILE A 142 -9.50 -5.75 9.12
N VAL A 143 -8.16 -5.77 9.14
CA VAL A 143 -7.33 -5.60 7.94
C VAL A 143 -7.61 -6.71 6.92
N SER A 144 -7.66 -7.97 7.37
CA SER A 144 -7.95 -9.11 6.50
C SER A 144 -9.34 -9.02 5.85
N THR A 145 -10.36 -8.63 6.62
CA THR A 145 -11.72 -8.43 6.12
C THR A 145 -11.80 -7.24 5.15
N GLY A 146 -11.11 -6.14 5.46
CA GLY A 146 -11.06 -4.94 4.62
C GLY A 146 -10.49 -5.20 3.22
N PHE A 147 -9.48 -6.07 3.11
CA PHE A 147 -8.90 -6.43 1.81
C PHE A 147 -9.72 -7.47 1.03
N GLN A 148 -10.49 -8.34 1.71
CA GLN A 148 -11.40 -9.27 1.04
C GLN A 148 -12.57 -8.56 0.34
N MET A 149 -12.96 -7.39 0.84
CA MET A 149 -14.08 -6.59 0.31
C MET A 149 -13.66 -5.62 -0.81
N LEU A 150 -12.43 -5.71 -1.32
CA LEU A 150 -11.99 -4.84 -2.42
C LEU A 150 -12.81 -5.10 -3.69
N GLU A 151 -13.60 -4.12 -4.09
CA GLU A 151 -14.45 -4.19 -5.29
C GLU A 151 -13.67 -4.07 -6.59
N LYS A 152 -12.46 -3.48 -6.53
CA LYS A 152 -11.61 -3.21 -7.69
C LYS A 152 -10.21 -3.76 -7.44
N VAL A 153 -9.72 -4.53 -8.41
CA VAL A 153 -8.33 -5.01 -8.44
C VAL A 153 -7.83 -4.89 -9.88
N ALA A 154 -6.61 -4.40 -10.08
CA ALA A 154 -6.01 -4.30 -11.41
C ALA A 154 -5.60 -5.68 -11.96
N SER A 155 -5.26 -6.61 -11.06
CA SER A 155 -4.84 -7.98 -11.38
C SER A 155 -5.72 -8.99 -10.68
N THR A 156 -6.36 -9.87 -11.45
CA THR A 156 -7.15 -11.00 -10.92
C THR A 156 -6.28 -12.12 -10.34
N LYS A 157 -4.96 -12.07 -10.57
CA LYS A 157 -3.99 -13.01 -10.01
C LYS A 157 -3.49 -12.58 -8.64
N CYS A 158 -3.72 -11.33 -8.25
CA CYS A 158 -3.21 -10.75 -7.02
C CYS A 158 -3.75 -11.49 -5.79
N LYS A 159 -2.84 -11.98 -4.96
CA LYS A 159 -3.15 -12.57 -3.64
C LYS A 159 -2.59 -11.70 -2.55
N ILE A 160 -3.39 -11.39 -1.53
CA ILE A 160 -2.95 -10.60 -0.39
C ILE A 160 -2.71 -11.55 0.78
N GLN A 161 -1.50 -11.53 1.32
CA GLN A 161 -1.08 -12.31 2.46
C GLN A 161 -0.70 -11.35 3.57
N VAL A 162 -1.20 -11.61 4.78
CA VAL A 162 -0.88 -10.86 5.98
C VAL A 162 -0.22 -11.83 6.95
N ILE A 163 1.04 -11.58 7.28
CA ILE A 163 1.85 -12.42 8.15
C ILE A 163 2.08 -11.62 9.44
N SER A 164 1.62 -12.14 10.57
CA SER A 164 1.97 -11.66 11.91
C SER A 164 2.87 -12.70 12.59
N ASP A 165 3.70 -12.27 13.54
CA ASP A 165 4.57 -13.15 14.32
C ASP A 165 3.81 -14.27 15.04
N ASP A 166 2.51 -14.06 15.34
CA ASP A 166 1.66 -15.05 16.00
C ASP A 166 0.78 -15.88 15.02
N ILE A 167 0.44 -15.37 13.83
CA ILE A 167 -0.48 -16.03 12.89
C ILE A 167 -0.25 -15.57 11.44
N SER A 168 -0.14 -16.52 10.49
CA SER A 168 -0.20 -16.23 9.04
C SER A 168 -1.64 -16.28 8.51
N PHE A 169 -2.09 -15.22 7.85
CA PHE A 169 -3.37 -15.15 7.13
C PHE A 169 -3.13 -14.97 5.62
N SER A 170 -3.87 -15.70 4.79
CA SER A 170 -3.86 -15.52 3.34
C SER A 170 -5.29 -15.33 2.86
N SER A 171 -5.55 -14.26 2.11
CA SER A 171 -6.82 -14.05 1.41
C SER A 171 -6.60 -13.94 -0.09
N THR A 172 -7.53 -14.49 -0.87
CA THR A 172 -7.53 -14.31 -2.33
C THR A 172 -8.57 -13.25 -2.65
N VAL A 173 -8.15 -12.14 -3.25
CA VAL A 173 -9.07 -11.06 -3.62
C VAL A 173 -9.66 -11.40 -4.99
N HIS A 174 -10.98 -11.55 -5.05
CA HIS A 174 -11.70 -11.81 -6.30
C HIS A 174 -12.52 -10.58 -6.68
N SER A 175 -12.33 -10.06 -7.90
CA SER A 175 -13.26 -9.08 -8.49
C SER A 175 -14.66 -9.71 -8.52
N SER A 176 -15.64 -9.06 -7.90
CA SER A 176 -16.95 -9.64 -7.64
C SER A 176 -17.72 -10.00 -8.90
N SER A 177 -17.76 -11.30 -9.23
CA SER A 177 -18.95 -11.94 -9.82
C SER A 177 -19.02 -13.43 -9.50
N SER A 178 -18.81 -13.84 -8.25
CA SER A 178 -19.28 -15.14 -7.78
C SER A 178 -19.28 -15.22 -6.26
N THR A 179 -20.46 -15.36 -5.70
CA THR A 179 -20.66 -15.89 -4.35
C THR A 179 -20.12 -17.32 -4.32
N ASN A 180 -19.11 -17.61 -3.51
CA ASN A 180 -18.93 -18.89 -2.83
C ASN A 180 -17.82 -18.80 -1.76
N GLY A 181 -18.23 -19.05 -0.50
CA GLY A 181 -17.48 -19.65 0.60
C GLY A 181 -16.00 -19.32 0.80
N LEU A 182 -15.70 -18.63 1.90
CA LEU A 182 -14.36 -18.44 2.45
C LEU A 182 -13.73 -19.79 2.85
N THR A 183 -12.49 -20.01 2.42
CA THR A 183 -11.61 -21.06 2.97
C THR A 183 -10.50 -20.38 3.77
N PHE A 184 -10.48 -20.64 5.07
CA PHE A 184 -9.46 -20.12 6.00
C PHE A 184 -8.32 -21.14 6.11
N PHE A 185 -7.09 -20.73 5.74
CA PHE A 185 -5.89 -21.50 6.05
C PHE A 185 -5.22 -20.88 7.27
N LYS A 186 -5.37 -21.52 8.43
CA LYS A 186 -4.57 -21.24 9.62
C LYS A 186 -3.35 -22.16 9.56
N ASN A 187 -2.25 -21.67 9.00
CA ASN A 187 -0.98 -22.40 9.06
C ASN A 187 -0.23 -21.89 10.30
N THR A 188 -0.24 -22.70 11.35
CA THR A 188 0.69 -22.52 12.47
C THR A 188 2.03 -23.13 12.04
N PHE A 189 3.09 -22.34 11.93
CA PHE A 189 4.43 -22.90 11.84
C PHE A 189 4.90 -23.34 13.23
N PRO A 190 5.65 -24.45 13.36
CA PRO A 190 6.25 -24.82 14.63
C PRO A 190 7.39 -23.84 14.96
N VAL A 191 7.43 -23.44 16.24
CA VAL A 191 8.50 -22.67 16.90
C VAL A 191 9.85 -23.37 16.74
#